data_AF-A0A1L9QX57-F1
#
_entry.id   AF-A0A1L9QX57-F1
#
_cell.length_a   1.000
_cell.length_b   1.000
_cell.length_c   1.000
_cell.angle_alpha   90.00
_cell.angle_beta   90.00
_cell.angle_gamma   90.00
#
_symmetry.space_group_name_H-M   'P 1'
#
loop_
_entity.id
_entity.type
_entity.pdbx_description
1 polymer ?
#
loop_
_entity_poly.entity_id
_entity_poly.type
_entity_poly.pdbx_seq_one_letter_code
_entity_poly.pdbx_strand_id
1 'polypeptide(L)'
;MNHFHRVCQQSYPYLAKSVLSLTLLGSLSNCTMGETITSDAYDSQSQIEDRGDIIMSYEETDDEVWANIRTALIETEFYDDLASDLNEMLVFPTDITVVFTTCDEANAYYDPNAVTITMCYELIDEFLSIFTENSETEEDFAYAVIDASLFTFFHELGHALVDLYELPIIGKEEDAVDTFATIILLDVYEDDAGALSGMFQFEAEAAEEAENLESLPFWGEHALSSQRFYDTACLIYGSDRQEFAFLPEEGYLPEERAEICEEEYEQKSEAWGTLLEPFWK
;
A
#
# COMPACT_ATOMS: atom_id res chain seq x y z
N MET A 1 -22.71 -24.06 -20.64
CA MET A 1 -23.55 -24.63 -19.57
C MET A 1 -23.42 -23.67 -18.40
N ASN A 2 -24.51 -22.99 -18.06
CA ASN A 2 -24.55 -21.89 -17.11
C ASN A 2 -24.12 -22.31 -15.70
N HIS A 3 -23.25 -21.52 -15.06
CA HIS A 3 -23.25 -21.38 -13.61
C HIS A 3 -23.20 -19.90 -13.21
N PHE A 4 -24.38 -19.39 -12.89
CA PHE A 4 -24.57 -18.23 -12.02
C PHE A 4 -24.07 -18.58 -10.62
N HIS A 5 -23.25 -17.76 -9.98
CA HIS A 5 -23.16 -17.70 -8.51
C HIS A 5 -23.41 -16.26 -8.03
N ARG A 6 -24.30 -16.18 -7.05
CA ARG A 6 -24.71 -14.96 -6.34
C ARG A 6 -23.75 -14.77 -5.16
N VAL A 7 -23.16 -13.59 -5.03
CA VAL A 7 -22.49 -13.18 -3.80
C VAL A 7 -23.57 -12.81 -2.77
N CYS A 8 -23.54 -13.47 -1.62
CA CYS A 8 -24.41 -13.18 -0.48
C CYS A 8 -23.69 -12.22 0.46
N GLN A 9 -24.23 -11.00 0.60
CA GLN A 9 -23.95 -10.12 1.74
C GLN A 9 -24.25 -10.85 3.06
N GLN A 10 -23.27 -10.93 3.96
CA GLN A 10 -23.51 -11.11 5.39
C GLN A 10 -22.64 -10.16 6.21
N SER A 11 -23.34 -9.28 6.92
CA SER A 11 -22.83 -8.35 7.90
C SER A 11 -22.37 -9.10 9.16
N TYR A 12 -21.18 -8.81 9.67
CA TYR A 12 -20.74 -9.25 10.99
C TYR A 12 -20.34 -8.08 11.90
N PRO A 13 -20.76 -8.09 13.18
CA PRO A 13 -20.44 -7.02 14.13
C PRO A 13 -19.12 -7.29 14.87
N TYR A 14 -18.36 -6.21 15.04
CA TYR A 14 -17.21 -6.02 15.91
C TYR A 14 -17.31 -6.73 17.27
N LEU A 15 -16.29 -7.52 17.63
CA LEU A 15 -16.02 -7.93 19.00
C LEU A 15 -14.50 -7.93 19.28
N ALA A 16 -14.04 -6.82 19.88
CA ALA A 16 -12.76 -6.72 20.55
C ALA A 16 -12.60 -7.82 21.61
N LYS A 17 -11.49 -8.56 21.58
CA LYS A 17 -11.15 -9.53 22.64
C LYS A 17 -9.96 -9.04 23.46
N SER A 18 -10.33 -8.73 24.70
CA SER A 18 -9.52 -8.41 25.88
C SER A 18 -8.43 -9.45 26.18
N VAL A 19 -7.23 -8.96 26.50
CA VAL A 19 -6.07 -9.73 27.01
C VAL A 19 -6.29 -10.09 28.48
N LEU A 20 -6.37 -11.39 28.79
CA LEU A 20 -6.36 -11.89 30.18
C LEU A 20 -4.93 -12.21 30.63
N SER A 21 -4.41 -11.44 31.59
CA SER A 21 -3.18 -11.76 32.31
C SER A 21 -3.35 -12.98 33.21
N LEU A 22 -2.51 -14.00 33.01
CA LEU A 22 -2.41 -15.19 33.87
C LEU A 22 -1.12 -15.10 34.71
N THR A 23 -1.24 -14.71 35.97
CA THR A 23 -0.12 -14.72 36.92
C THR A 23 0.21 -16.15 37.36
N LEU A 24 1.39 -16.65 36.99
CA LEU A 24 1.98 -17.86 37.56
C LEU A 24 3.05 -17.47 38.59
N LEU A 25 2.79 -17.76 39.87
CA LEU A 25 3.77 -17.64 40.96
C LEU A 25 4.78 -18.80 40.87
N GLY A 26 5.99 -18.50 40.41
CA GLY A 26 7.15 -19.40 40.44
C GLY A 26 8.31 -18.75 41.17
N SER A 27 8.62 -19.22 42.38
CA SER A 27 9.76 -18.78 43.19
C SER A 27 11.07 -19.40 42.71
N LEU A 28 12.07 -18.60 42.33
CA LEU A 28 13.47 -19.00 42.40
C LEU A 28 14.35 -17.84 42.89
N SER A 29 15.24 -18.19 43.82
CA SER A 29 16.15 -17.32 44.55
C SER A 29 17.42 -16.99 43.76
N ASN A 30 17.98 -15.82 44.09
CA ASN A 30 19.37 -15.42 44.02
C ASN A 30 20.09 -15.41 42.65
N CYS A 31 19.90 -14.31 41.93
CA CYS A 31 21.02 -13.61 41.29
C CYS A 31 21.00 -12.14 41.74
N THR A 32 22.16 -11.63 42.16
CA THR A 32 22.36 -10.22 42.49
C THR A 32 22.11 -9.37 41.25
N MET A 33 21.05 -8.54 41.28
CA MET A 33 20.79 -7.51 40.28
C MET A 33 21.88 -6.44 40.38
N GLY A 34 22.57 -6.19 39.27
CA GLY A 34 23.16 -4.87 39.02
C GLY A 34 22.05 -3.82 39.06
N GLU A 35 22.43 -2.58 39.35
CA GLU A 35 21.51 -1.44 39.45
C GLU A 35 20.41 -1.51 38.40
N THR A 36 19.17 -1.61 38.88
CA THR A 36 17.99 -1.39 38.08
C THR A 36 18.13 0.02 37.51
N ILE A 37 18.52 0.12 36.23
CA ILE A 37 18.19 1.29 35.45
C ILE A 37 16.66 1.29 35.45
N THR A 38 16.07 2.16 36.27
CA THR A 38 14.63 2.36 36.24
C THR A 38 14.30 2.76 34.81
N SER A 39 13.44 2.00 34.16
CA SER A 39 12.95 2.25 32.81
C SER A 39 11.97 3.41 32.80
N ASP A 40 12.35 4.54 33.42
CA ASP A 40 11.59 5.78 33.43
C ASP A 40 11.71 6.54 32.09
N ALA A 41 12.13 5.85 31.02
CA ALA A 41 12.36 6.42 29.68
C ALA A 41 11.36 5.92 28.62
N TYR A 42 10.31 5.19 29.01
CA TYR A 42 9.23 4.73 28.14
C TYR A 42 7.85 5.17 28.64
N ASP A 43 7.78 6.26 29.38
CA ASP A 43 6.52 6.87 29.81
C ASP A 43 6.56 8.38 29.60
N SER A 44 6.75 8.76 28.34
CA SER A 44 6.26 10.03 27.81
C SER A 44 6.07 9.89 26.30
N GLN A 45 4.99 9.21 25.88
CA GLN A 45 4.39 9.54 24.59
C GLN A 45 3.91 11.00 24.72
N SER A 46 4.75 11.97 24.35
CA SER A 46 4.19 13.24 23.92
C SER A 46 3.34 12.88 22.71
N GLN A 47 2.02 12.97 22.84
CA GLN A 47 1.13 12.73 21.71
C GLN A 47 1.63 13.59 20.54
N ILE A 48 1.87 12.93 19.41
CA ILE A 48 2.31 13.59 18.20
C ILE A 48 1.20 14.57 17.83
N GLU A 49 1.57 15.86 17.73
CA GLU A 49 0.58 16.89 17.46
C GLU A 49 0.20 16.82 15.98
N ASP A 50 -1.09 16.62 15.75
CA ASP A 50 -1.68 16.69 14.42
C ASP A 50 -1.77 18.14 13.98
N ARG A 51 -0.96 18.51 12.98
CA ARG A 51 -0.80 19.89 12.51
C ARG A 51 -0.99 20.03 11.01
N GLY A 52 -1.31 18.95 10.32
CA GLY A 52 -1.61 18.99 8.91
C GLY A 52 -2.53 17.88 8.47
N ASP A 53 -2.88 17.96 7.20
CA ASP A 53 -3.81 17.07 6.52
C ASP A 53 -3.24 16.71 5.13
N ILE A 54 -3.73 15.62 4.54
CA ILE A 54 -3.64 15.37 3.11
C ILE A 54 -4.59 16.34 2.40
N ILE A 55 -4.03 17.12 1.47
CA ILE A 55 -4.75 18.14 0.70
C ILE A 55 -4.68 17.80 -0.78
N MET A 56 -5.85 17.61 -1.40
CA MET A 56 -5.97 17.33 -2.82
C MET A 56 -5.87 18.62 -3.66
N SER A 57 -5.10 18.58 -4.74
CA SER A 57 -5.06 19.61 -5.79
C SER A 57 -5.16 18.97 -7.17
N TYR A 58 -5.93 19.59 -8.06
CA TYR A 58 -6.13 19.14 -9.43
C TYR A 58 -5.82 20.30 -10.39
N GLU A 59 -4.62 20.31 -10.95
CA GLU A 59 -4.11 21.42 -11.76
C GLU A 59 -4.81 21.50 -13.13
N GLU A 60 -5.06 22.72 -13.59
CA GLU A 60 -5.64 22.95 -14.91
C GLU A 60 -4.67 22.55 -16.03
N THR A 61 -5.22 22.14 -17.18
CA THR A 61 -4.45 21.70 -18.35
C THR A 61 -5.11 22.19 -19.63
N ASP A 62 -4.28 22.52 -20.63
CA ASP A 62 -4.73 22.97 -21.95
C ASP A 62 -5.07 21.80 -22.90
N ASP A 63 -4.73 20.57 -22.52
CA ASP A 63 -5.01 19.36 -23.31
C ASP A 63 -6.41 18.79 -23.00
N GLU A 64 -7.15 18.41 -24.04
CA GLU A 64 -8.52 17.91 -23.91
C GLU A 64 -8.59 16.53 -23.24
N VAL A 65 -7.58 15.66 -23.43
CA VAL A 65 -7.53 14.34 -22.79
C VAL A 65 -7.34 14.50 -21.28
N TRP A 66 -6.33 15.25 -20.88
CA TRP A 66 -6.02 15.52 -19.47
C TRP A 66 -7.14 16.27 -18.76
N ALA A 67 -7.82 17.20 -19.45
CA ALA A 67 -8.97 17.90 -18.91
C ALA A 67 -10.15 16.95 -18.59
N ASN A 68 -10.35 15.91 -19.39
CA ASN A 68 -11.38 14.89 -19.13
C ASN A 68 -11.02 14.02 -17.92
N ILE A 69 -9.76 13.57 -17.81
CA ILE A 69 -9.28 12.82 -16.64
C ILE A 69 -9.42 13.65 -15.37
N ARG A 70 -8.96 14.90 -15.40
CA ARG A 70 -9.15 15.85 -14.31
C ARG A 70 -10.62 15.99 -13.90
N THR A 71 -11.50 16.15 -14.88
CA THR A 71 -12.94 16.28 -14.60
C THR A 71 -13.48 15.04 -13.92
N ALA A 72 -13.11 13.84 -14.39
CA ALA A 72 -13.52 12.59 -13.77
C ALA A 72 -13.00 12.46 -12.32
N LEU A 73 -11.74 12.82 -12.06
CA LEU A 73 -11.17 12.79 -10.71
C LEU A 73 -11.93 13.73 -9.75
N ILE A 74 -12.24 14.95 -10.20
CA ILE A 74 -13.00 15.92 -9.39
C ILE A 74 -14.45 15.49 -9.19
N GLU A 75 -15.14 15.03 -10.24
CA GLU A 75 -16.57 14.70 -10.17
C GLU A 75 -16.86 13.42 -9.39
N THR A 76 -15.91 12.49 -9.33
CA THR A 76 -16.06 11.25 -8.55
C THR A 76 -15.83 11.45 -7.06
N GLU A 77 -15.11 12.50 -6.66
CA GLU A 77 -14.71 12.79 -5.27
C GLU A 77 -13.91 11.64 -4.60
N PHE A 78 -13.49 10.61 -5.35
CA PHE A 78 -12.89 9.40 -4.81
C PHE A 78 -11.62 9.67 -4.01
N TYR A 79 -10.69 10.45 -4.57
CA TYR A 79 -9.44 10.80 -3.89
C TYR A 79 -9.64 11.82 -2.77
N ASP A 80 -10.65 12.68 -2.87
CA ASP A 80 -11.01 13.63 -1.81
C ASP A 80 -11.59 12.89 -0.58
N ASP A 81 -12.45 11.89 -0.81
CA ASP A 81 -12.96 11.01 0.23
C ASP A 81 -11.84 10.16 0.84
N LEU A 82 -10.95 9.59 0.00
CA LEU A 82 -9.77 8.85 0.46
C LEU A 82 -8.86 9.70 1.35
N ALA A 83 -8.57 10.94 0.94
CA ALA A 83 -7.78 11.87 1.75
C ALA A 83 -8.49 12.20 3.06
N SER A 84 -9.81 12.40 3.04
CA SER A 84 -10.61 12.62 4.25
C SER A 84 -10.51 11.44 5.22
N ASP A 85 -10.65 10.21 4.72
CA ASP A 85 -10.53 8.99 5.53
C ASP A 85 -9.14 8.89 6.18
N LEU A 86 -8.07 9.11 5.41
CA LEU A 86 -6.70 9.11 5.93
C LEU A 86 -6.49 10.22 6.99
N ASN A 87 -7.04 11.40 6.77
CA ASN A 87 -7.03 12.50 7.74
C ASN A 87 -7.84 12.19 9.00
N GLU A 88 -8.84 11.31 8.95
CA GLU A 88 -9.54 10.86 10.15
C GLU A 88 -8.78 9.76 10.90
N MET A 89 -7.97 8.96 10.19
CA MET A 89 -7.25 7.83 10.77
C MET A 89 -5.86 8.18 11.31
N LEU A 90 -5.12 9.07 10.65
CA LEU A 90 -3.71 9.38 10.95
C LEU A 90 -3.52 10.81 11.44
N VAL A 91 -2.53 11.02 12.31
CA VAL A 91 -2.02 12.36 12.65
C VAL A 91 -0.86 12.72 11.73
N PHE A 92 -0.91 13.89 11.11
CA PHE A 92 0.18 14.37 10.25
C PHE A 92 0.92 15.55 10.91
N PRO A 93 2.26 15.52 10.99
CA PRO A 93 3.03 16.60 11.59
C PRO A 93 3.05 17.88 10.74
N THR A 94 2.68 17.77 9.46
CA THR A 94 2.58 18.84 8.45
C THR A 94 1.66 18.37 7.31
N ASP A 95 1.15 19.31 6.51
CA ASP A 95 0.32 18.99 5.34
C ASP A 95 1.10 18.17 4.30
N ILE A 96 0.43 17.21 3.67
CA ILE A 96 0.88 16.52 2.46
C ILE A 96 0.01 17.02 1.32
N THR A 97 0.60 17.63 0.30
CA THR A 97 -0.17 18.01 -0.89
C THR A 97 -0.15 16.87 -1.90
N VAL A 98 -1.32 16.39 -2.32
CA VAL A 98 -1.43 15.42 -3.42
C VAL A 98 -1.89 16.19 -4.65
N VAL A 99 -1.04 16.28 -5.66
CA VAL A 99 -1.26 17.09 -6.85
C VAL A 99 -1.42 16.19 -8.06
N PHE A 100 -2.59 16.25 -8.68
CA PHE A 100 -2.79 15.73 -10.03
C PHE A 100 -2.45 16.82 -11.06
N THR A 101 -1.50 16.53 -11.95
CA THR A 101 -0.99 17.52 -12.93
C THR A 101 -0.40 16.86 -14.18
N THR A 102 0.04 17.65 -15.15
CA THR A 102 0.79 17.17 -16.33
C THR A 102 2.29 17.16 -16.05
N CYS A 103 2.99 16.09 -16.40
CA CYS A 103 4.41 15.88 -16.07
C CYS A 103 5.34 15.66 -17.26
N ASP A 104 4.83 15.69 -18.49
CA ASP A 104 5.55 15.33 -19.74
C ASP A 104 5.91 13.83 -19.87
N GLU A 105 5.73 13.04 -18.80
CA GLU A 105 5.91 11.59 -18.75
C GLU A 105 4.87 10.94 -17.81
N ALA A 106 4.53 9.69 -18.07
CA ALA A 106 3.68 8.89 -17.18
C ALA A 106 4.47 8.53 -15.93
N ASN A 107 4.13 9.16 -14.80
CA ASN A 107 4.87 9.00 -13.56
C ASN A 107 4.01 9.31 -12.33
N ALA A 108 4.51 8.91 -11.16
CA ALA A 108 4.08 9.39 -9.86
C ALA A 108 5.31 9.45 -8.96
N TYR A 109 5.37 10.43 -8.06
CA TYR A 109 6.50 10.56 -7.14
C TYR A 109 6.18 11.44 -5.94
N TYR A 110 6.83 11.14 -4.82
CA TYR A 110 6.92 11.98 -3.65
C TYR A 110 8.18 12.88 -3.66
N ASP A 111 8.01 14.20 -3.45
CA ASP A 111 9.12 15.13 -3.20
C ASP A 111 9.19 15.51 -1.71
N PRO A 112 10.21 15.03 -0.96
CA PRO A 112 10.37 15.33 0.47
C PRO A 112 10.69 16.81 0.75
N ASN A 113 11.18 17.58 -0.23
CA ASN A 113 11.46 19.01 0.00
C ASN A 113 10.19 19.85 -0.01
N ALA A 114 9.20 19.45 -0.82
CA ALA A 114 7.92 20.13 -0.95
C ALA A 114 6.82 19.50 -0.08
N VAL A 115 7.03 18.25 0.36
CA VAL A 115 6.01 17.39 0.98
C VAL A 115 4.80 17.25 0.05
N THR A 116 5.11 16.86 -1.19
CA THR A 116 4.13 16.76 -2.27
C THR A 116 4.20 15.40 -2.93
N ILE A 117 3.05 14.73 -3.04
CA ILE A 117 2.85 13.58 -3.93
C ILE A 117 2.33 14.13 -5.25
N THR A 118 3.04 13.84 -6.34
CA THR A 118 2.61 14.21 -7.70
C THR A 118 2.09 12.98 -8.41
N MET A 119 0.86 13.02 -8.89
CA MET A 119 0.23 12.00 -9.72
C MET A 119 0.02 12.57 -11.12
N CYS A 120 0.76 12.07 -12.11
CA CYS A 120 0.71 12.63 -13.45
C CYS A 120 -0.54 12.15 -14.20
N TYR A 121 -1.24 13.06 -14.90
CA TYR A 121 -2.39 12.67 -15.72
C TYR A 121 -1.99 11.66 -16.79
N GLU A 122 -0.77 11.76 -17.31
CA GLU A 122 -0.14 10.82 -18.23
C GLU A 122 -0.13 9.39 -17.67
N LEU A 123 0.11 9.21 -16.37
CA LEU A 123 0.10 7.90 -15.74
C LEU A 123 -1.31 7.30 -15.72
N ILE A 124 -2.31 8.13 -15.41
CA ILE A 124 -3.71 7.68 -15.40
C ILE A 124 -4.16 7.26 -16.81
N ASP A 125 -3.73 7.95 -17.86
CA ASP A 125 -4.01 7.54 -19.26
C ASP A 125 -3.21 6.34 -19.74
N GLU A 126 -2.00 6.15 -19.22
CA GLU A 126 -1.27 4.91 -19.45
C GLU A 126 -2.01 3.72 -18.85
N PHE A 127 -2.52 3.83 -17.61
CA PHE A 127 -3.40 2.81 -17.04
C PHE A 127 -4.68 2.62 -17.86
N LEU A 128 -5.31 3.71 -18.31
CA LEU A 128 -6.44 3.61 -19.25
C LEU A 128 -6.04 2.82 -20.49
N SER A 129 -4.85 3.04 -21.05
CA SER A 129 -4.41 2.34 -22.26
C SER A 129 -4.13 0.85 -22.00
N ILE A 130 -3.45 0.50 -20.91
CA ILE A 130 -3.08 -0.87 -20.54
C ILE A 130 -4.31 -1.73 -20.27
N PHE A 131 -5.28 -1.21 -19.52
CA PHE A 131 -6.44 -1.99 -19.10
C PHE A 131 -7.57 -2.04 -20.15
N THR A 132 -7.53 -1.21 -21.20
CA THR A 132 -8.53 -1.26 -22.30
C THR A 132 -8.43 -2.55 -23.11
N GLU A 133 -7.24 -3.16 -23.21
CA GLU A 133 -7.04 -4.38 -24.00
C GLU A 133 -7.50 -5.66 -23.29
N ASN A 134 -7.73 -5.61 -21.97
CA ASN A 134 -7.95 -6.78 -21.12
C ASN A 134 -9.30 -6.81 -20.36
N SER A 135 -10.10 -5.73 -20.41
CA SER A 135 -11.40 -5.65 -19.70
C SER A 135 -12.57 -6.28 -20.47
N GLU A 136 -13.44 -7.05 -19.80
CA GLU A 136 -14.66 -7.62 -20.41
C GLU A 136 -15.79 -6.59 -20.57
N THR A 137 -15.86 -5.57 -19.70
CA THR A 137 -16.85 -4.49 -19.73
C THR A 137 -16.24 -3.10 -19.46
N GLU A 138 -16.96 -2.03 -19.85
CA GLU A 138 -16.55 -0.63 -19.57
C GLU A 138 -16.48 -0.31 -18.07
N GLU A 139 -17.24 -1.04 -17.24
CA GLU A 139 -17.24 -0.88 -15.79
C GLU A 139 -16.02 -1.57 -15.17
N ASP A 140 -15.70 -2.81 -15.58
CA ASP A 140 -14.50 -3.53 -15.14
C ASP A 140 -13.21 -2.77 -15.50
N PHE A 141 -13.23 -2.06 -16.64
CA PHE A 141 -12.15 -1.21 -17.09
C PHE A 141 -11.88 -0.02 -16.16
N ALA A 142 -12.94 0.71 -15.79
CA ALA A 142 -12.81 1.88 -14.94
C ALA A 142 -12.28 1.53 -13.55
N TYR A 143 -12.70 0.38 -13.00
CA TYR A 143 -12.18 -0.10 -11.72
C TYR A 143 -10.70 -0.47 -11.81
N ALA A 144 -10.25 -1.21 -12.84
CA ALA A 144 -8.85 -1.58 -12.97
C ALA A 144 -7.88 -0.37 -12.99
N VAL A 145 -8.31 0.72 -13.61
CA VAL A 145 -7.54 1.98 -13.66
C VAL A 145 -7.46 2.63 -12.29
N ILE A 146 -8.58 2.69 -11.56
CA ILE A 146 -8.64 3.20 -10.19
C ILE A 146 -7.77 2.34 -9.26
N ASP A 147 -7.86 1.01 -9.39
CA ASP A 147 -7.12 0.05 -8.59
C ASP A 147 -5.60 0.21 -8.77
N ALA A 148 -5.13 0.35 -10.03
CA ALA A 148 -3.72 0.60 -10.34
C ALA A 148 -3.25 1.97 -9.83
N SER A 149 -4.08 3.01 -10.01
CA SER A 149 -3.77 4.35 -9.53
C SER A 149 -3.81 4.45 -8.00
N LEU A 150 -4.59 3.61 -7.33
CA LEU A 150 -4.68 3.54 -5.88
C LEU A 150 -3.46 2.84 -5.29
N PHE A 151 -3.02 1.72 -5.87
CA PHE A 151 -1.76 1.08 -5.47
C PHE A 151 -0.58 2.06 -5.58
N THR A 152 -0.49 2.77 -6.72
CA THR A 152 0.55 3.79 -6.92
C THR A 152 0.44 4.93 -5.90
N PHE A 153 -0.77 5.42 -5.63
CA PHE A 153 -0.98 6.45 -4.61
C PHE A 153 -0.48 6.00 -3.23
N PHE A 154 -0.79 4.78 -2.81
CA PHE A 154 -0.34 4.28 -1.51
C PHE A 154 1.16 4.02 -1.47
N HIS A 155 1.78 3.64 -2.59
CA HIS A 155 3.24 3.55 -2.70
C HIS A 155 3.89 4.93 -2.41
N GLU A 156 3.41 6.00 -3.07
CA GLU A 156 3.91 7.36 -2.82
C GLU A 156 3.57 7.88 -1.42
N LEU A 157 2.39 7.54 -0.90
CA LEU A 157 2.05 7.84 0.48
C LEU A 157 3.01 7.13 1.44
N GLY A 158 3.40 5.89 1.15
CA GLY A 158 4.41 5.16 1.91
C GLY A 158 5.73 5.95 2.04
N HIS A 159 6.23 6.51 0.94
CA HIS A 159 7.41 7.39 0.97
C HIS A 159 7.18 8.62 1.85
N ALA A 160 6.03 9.28 1.72
CA ALA A 160 5.68 10.43 2.54
C ALA A 160 5.62 10.08 4.04
N LEU A 161 5.05 8.92 4.41
CA LEU A 161 5.01 8.47 5.79
C LEU A 161 6.40 8.16 6.33
N VAL A 162 7.26 7.49 5.54
CA VAL A 162 8.64 7.20 5.93
C VAL A 162 9.41 8.48 6.22
N ASP A 163 9.32 9.48 5.34
CA ASP A 163 9.99 10.78 5.51
C ASP A 163 9.43 11.55 6.71
N LEU A 164 8.12 11.77 6.77
CA LEU A 164 7.49 12.63 7.77
C LEU A 164 7.55 12.07 9.19
N TYR A 165 7.49 10.75 9.33
CA TYR A 165 7.54 10.07 10.63
C TYR A 165 8.97 9.62 10.99
N GLU A 166 9.95 9.90 10.13
CA GLU A 166 11.35 9.46 10.25
C GLU A 166 11.45 7.94 10.52
N LEU A 167 10.67 7.15 9.79
CA LEU A 167 10.60 5.70 10.01
C LEU A 167 11.93 5.04 9.65
N PRO A 168 12.44 4.11 10.49
CA PRO A 168 13.69 3.43 10.21
C PRO A 168 13.54 2.40 9.07
N ILE A 169 14.33 2.57 8.01
CA ILE A 169 14.44 1.62 6.90
C ILE A 169 15.81 0.93 6.93
N ILE A 170 15.80 -0.40 7.02
CA ILE A 170 17.02 -1.25 7.04
C ILE A 170 17.25 -2.02 5.73
N GLY A 171 16.29 -1.95 4.79
CA GLY A 171 16.31 -2.55 3.46
C GLY A 171 16.24 -1.49 2.36
N LYS A 172 15.68 -1.86 1.20
CA LYS A 172 15.26 -0.89 0.19
C LYS A 172 13.96 -0.23 0.64
N GLU A 173 13.86 1.08 0.53
CA GLU A 173 12.64 1.81 0.86
C GLU A 173 11.50 1.43 -0.08
N GLU A 174 11.80 1.30 -1.37
CA GLU A 174 10.89 0.81 -2.42
C GLU A 174 10.16 -0.48 -2.05
N ASP A 175 10.90 -1.50 -1.61
CA ASP A 175 10.30 -2.78 -1.20
C ASP A 175 9.42 -2.63 0.06
N ALA A 176 9.77 -1.69 0.94
CA ALA A 176 8.99 -1.39 2.13
C ALA A 176 7.70 -0.65 1.79
N VAL A 177 7.73 0.30 0.85
CA VAL A 177 6.53 1.06 0.45
C VAL A 177 5.62 0.27 -0.48
N ASP A 178 6.14 -0.68 -1.28
CA ASP A 178 5.32 -1.70 -1.96
C ASP A 178 4.58 -2.58 -0.95
N THR A 179 5.30 -3.00 0.09
CA THR A 179 4.72 -3.76 1.20
C THR A 179 3.63 -2.93 1.90
N PHE A 180 3.86 -1.64 2.13
CA PHE A 180 2.84 -0.75 2.71
C PHE A 180 1.60 -0.65 1.83
N ALA A 181 1.78 -0.37 0.54
CA ALA A 181 0.68 -0.25 -0.42
C ALA A 181 -0.16 -1.53 -0.45
N THR A 182 0.49 -2.69 -0.46
CA THR A 182 -0.20 -3.99 -0.42
C THR A 182 -0.99 -4.18 0.87
N ILE A 183 -0.38 -3.93 2.03
CA ILE A 183 -0.99 -4.19 3.33
C ILE A 183 -2.13 -3.22 3.63
N ILE A 184 -1.98 -1.93 3.33
CA ILE A 184 -3.04 -0.95 3.60
C ILE A 184 -4.28 -1.22 2.74
N LEU A 185 -4.10 -1.66 1.49
CA LEU A 185 -5.20 -2.08 0.62
C LEU A 185 -5.93 -3.29 1.20
N LEU A 186 -5.20 -4.32 1.63
CA LEU A 186 -5.78 -5.55 2.18
C LEU A 186 -6.43 -5.35 3.56
N ASP A 187 -5.70 -4.77 4.52
CA ASP A 187 -6.10 -4.75 5.93
C ASP A 187 -7.00 -3.56 6.32
N VAL A 188 -6.86 -2.41 5.64
CA VAL A 188 -7.57 -1.18 6.01
C VAL A 188 -8.71 -0.88 5.06
N TYR A 189 -8.46 -0.96 3.75
CA TYR A 189 -9.47 -0.65 2.74
C TYR A 189 -10.27 -1.87 2.28
N GLU A 190 -9.85 -3.09 2.65
CA GLU A 190 -10.43 -4.35 2.18
C GLU A 190 -10.56 -4.38 0.64
N ASP A 191 -9.55 -3.82 -0.05
CA ASP A 191 -9.48 -3.68 -1.50
C ASP A 191 -8.45 -4.64 -2.10
N ASP A 192 -8.90 -5.89 -2.25
CA ASP A 192 -8.11 -6.95 -2.89
C ASP A 192 -7.81 -6.63 -4.36
N ALA A 193 -8.69 -5.89 -5.04
CA ALA A 193 -8.54 -5.55 -6.45
C ALA A 193 -7.40 -4.56 -6.66
N GLY A 194 -7.30 -3.52 -5.81
CA GLY A 194 -6.14 -2.63 -5.73
C GLY A 194 -4.82 -3.38 -5.55
N ALA A 195 -4.76 -4.29 -4.58
CA ALA A 195 -3.55 -5.06 -4.29
C ALA A 195 -3.15 -5.97 -5.47
N LEU A 196 -4.13 -6.69 -6.04
CA LEU A 196 -3.92 -7.52 -7.23
C LEU A 196 -3.52 -6.70 -8.45
N SER A 197 -4.05 -5.49 -8.61
CA SER A 197 -3.71 -4.58 -9.71
C SER A 197 -2.24 -4.19 -9.66
N GLY A 198 -1.72 -3.80 -8.48
CA GLY A 198 -0.28 -3.56 -8.29
C GLY A 198 0.58 -4.78 -8.58
N MET A 199 0.15 -5.98 -8.14
CA MET A 199 0.82 -7.23 -8.49
C MET A 199 0.89 -7.41 -10.02
N PHE A 200 -0.23 -7.33 -10.73
CA PHE A 200 -0.26 -7.53 -12.19
C PHE A 200 0.45 -6.43 -12.98
N GLN A 201 0.50 -5.21 -12.46
CA GLN A 201 1.33 -4.15 -13.03
C GLN A 201 2.81 -4.57 -13.05
N PHE A 202 3.33 -5.09 -11.94
CA PHE A 202 4.70 -5.60 -11.88
C PHE A 202 4.95 -6.79 -12.80
N GLU A 203 3.94 -7.62 -13.08
CA GLU A 203 4.04 -8.68 -14.10
C GLU A 203 4.22 -8.08 -15.51
N ALA A 204 3.43 -7.05 -15.85
CA ALA A 204 3.52 -6.38 -17.14
C ALA A 204 4.89 -5.70 -17.34
N GLU A 205 5.35 -4.97 -16.33
CA GLU A 205 6.69 -4.35 -16.34
C GLU A 205 7.79 -5.42 -16.44
N ALA A 206 7.68 -6.54 -15.71
CA ALA A 206 8.65 -7.63 -15.78
C ALA A 206 8.74 -8.25 -17.18
N ALA A 207 7.62 -8.30 -17.91
CA ALA A 207 7.59 -8.77 -19.29
C ALA A 207 8.36 -7.82 -20.23
N GLU A 208 8.23 -6.51 -20.04
CA GLU A 208 9.01 -5.50 -20.78
C GLU A 208 10.50 -5.57 -20.43
N GLU A 209 10.83 -5.64 -19.14
CA GLU A 209 12.20 -5.79 -18.64
C GLU A 209 12.91 -7.01 -19.27
N ALA A 210 12.17 -8.12 -19.44
CA ALA A 210 12.68 -9.35 -20.02
C ALA A 210 13.09 -9.21 -21.50
N GLU A 211 12.56 -8.22 -22.23
CA GLU A 211 12.97 -7.94 -23.61
C GLU A 211 14.39 -7.40 -23.71
N ASN A 212 14.90 -6.76 -22.65
CA ASN A 212 16.24 -6.17 -22.65
C ASN A 212 16.97 -6.29 -21.29
N LEU A 213 17.28 -7.53 -20.92
CA LEU A 213 17.98 -7.86 -19.68
C LEU A 213 19.35 -7.15 -19.51
N GLU A 214 20.02 -6.80 -20.61
CA GLU A 214 21.34 -6.15 -20.56
C GLU A 214 21.27 -4.68 -20.14
N SER A 215 20.11 -4.02 -20.32
CA SER A 215 19.91 -2.62 -19.94
C SER A 215 19.32 -2.44 -18.54
N LEU A 216 19.01 -3.52 -17.82
CA LEU A 216 18.37 -3.42 -16.52
C LEU A 216 19.28 -2.73 -15.49
N PRO A 217 18.76 -1.73 -14.75
CA PRO A 217 19.50 -1.03 -13.72
C PRO A 217 19.54 -1.88 -12.44
N PHE A 218 20.29 -2.99 -12.43
CA PHE A 218 20.41 -3.87 -11.26
C PHE A 218 20.95 -3.18 -9.98
N TRP A 219 21.47 -1.96 -10.10
CA TRP A 219 21.94 -1.10 -9.01
C TRP A 219 20.91 -0.04 -8.59
N GLY A 220 19.74 -0.01 -9.23
CA GLY A 220 18.67 0.94 -8.95
C GLY A 220 18.01 0.70 -7.60
N GLU A 221 17.28 1.72 -7.16
CA GLU A 221 16.56 1.70 -5.89
C GLU A 221 15.42 0.68 -5.93
N HIS A 222 14.62 0.64 -7.00
CA HIS A 222 13.60 -0.39 -7.20
C HIS A 222 14.23 -1.78 -7.38
N ALA A 223 13.59 -2.81 -6.81
CA ALA A 223 13.85 -4.19 -7.20
C ALA A 223 13.40 -4.42 -8.65
N LEU A 224 13.85 -5.52 -9.26
CA LEU A 224 13.35 -5.93 -10.58
C LEU A 224 11.84 -6.16 -10.49
N SER A 225 11.06 -5.79 -11.50
CA SER A 225 9.60 -5.92 -11.43
C SER A 225 9.17 -7.38 -11.21
N SER A 226 9.95 -8.35 -11.70
CA SER A 226 9.73 -9.77 -11.37
C SER A 226 9.84 -10.11 -9.88
N GLN A 227 10.71 -9.43 -9.13
CA GLN A 227 10.84 -9.61 -7.68
C GLN A 227 9.66 -8.95 -6.97
N ARG A 228 9.34 -7.71 -7.36
CA ARG A 228 8.19 -6.95 -6.82
C ARG A 228 6.88 -7.72 -7.02
N PHE A 229 6.69 -8.34 -8.19
CA PHE A 229 5.57 -9.24 -8.49
C PHE A 229 5.48 -10.39 -7.48
N TYR A 230 6.54 -11.18 -7.31
CA TYR A 230 6.49 -12.36 -6.43
C TYR A 230 6.39 -12.00 -4.95
N ASP A 231 6.97 -10.87 -4.53
CA ASP A 231 6.87 -10.39 -3.15
C ASP A 231 5.46 -9.88 -2.85
N THR A 232 4.85 -9.13 -3.77
CA THR A 232 3.45 -8.68 -3.67
C THR A 232 2.47 -9.86 -3.69
N ALA A 233 2.64 -10.79 -4.64
CA ALA A 233 1.84 -12.01 -4.73
C ALA A 233 1.92 -12.86 -3.46
N CYS A 234 3.09 -12.87 -2.81
CA CYS A 234 3.27 -13.58 -1.55
C CYS A 234 2.53 -12.90 -0.40
N LEU A 235 2.53 -11.57 -0.31
CA LEU A 235 1.76 -10.85 0.71
C LEU A 235 0.25 -11.06 0.52
N ILE A 236 -0.25 -10.95 -0.72
CA ILE A 236 -1.66 -11.20 -1.04
C ILE A 236 -2.04 -12.64 -0.70
N TYR A 237 -1.25 -13.64 -1.13
CA TYR A 237 -1.54 -15.03 -0.76
C TYR A 237 -1.47 -15.28 0.75
N GLY A 238 -0.56 -14.62 1.44
CA GLY A 238 -0.35 -14.73 2.87
C GLY A 238 -1.47 -14.16 3.73
N SER A 239 -2.18 -13.14 3.24
CA SER A 239 -3.29 -12.50 3.97
C SER A 239 -4.51 -13.42 4.11
N ASP A 240 -4.91 -14.07 3.02
CA ASP A 240 -5.93 -15.12 3.03
C ASP A 240 -5.65 -16.20 1.97
N ARG A 241 -5.05 -17.30 2.42
CA ARG A 241 -4.68 -18.43 1.56
C ARG A 241 -5.87 -19.17 0.94
N GLN A 242 -7.07 -19.02 1.51
CA GLN A 242 -8.28 -19.63 0.97
C GLN A 242 -8.86 -18.77 -0.14
N GLU A 243 -8.92 -17.47 0.06
CA GLU A 243 -9.37 -16.50 -0.94
C GLU A 243 -8.46 -16.50 -2.16
N PHE A 244 -7.15 -16.41 -1.93
CA PHE A 244 -6.14 -16.28 -3.00
C PHE A 244 -5.53 -17.62 -3.43
N ALA A 245 -6.24 -18.74 -3.22
CA ALA A 245 -5.76 -20.08 -3.61
C ALA A 245 -5.42 -20.20 -5.11
N PHE A 246 -5.99 -19.35 -5.96
CA PHE A 246 -5.70 -19.33 -7.38
C PHE A 246 -4.24 -18.96 -7.70
N LEU A 247 -3.57 -18.17 -6.84
CA LEU A 247 -2.19 -17.72 -7.09
C LEU A 247 -1.23 -18.93 -7.28
N PRO A 248 -1.16 -19.90 -6.36
CA PRO A 248 -0.40 -21.13 -6.61
C PRO A 248 -1.07 -22.09 -7.60
N GLU A 249 -2.40 -22.21 -7.61
CA GLU A 249 -3.10 -23.19 -8.48
C GLU A 249 -2.96 -22.88 -9.97
N GLU A 250 -2.91 -21.60 -10.35
CA GLU A 250 -2.76 -21.15 -11.74
C GLU A 250 -1.30 -20.87 -12.13
N GLY A 251 -0.38 -20.91 -11.17
CA GLY A 251 1.06 -20.80 -11.40
C GLY A 251 1.63 -19.39 -11.31
N TYR A 252 0.87 -18.41 -10.82
CA TYR A 252 1.37 -17.08 -10.49
C TYR A 252 2.35 -17.10 -9.32
N LEU A 253 2.17 -18.00 -8.35
CA LEU A 253 3.03 -18.13 -7.18
C LEU A 253 3.62 -19.56 -7.09
N PRO A 254 4.94 -19.75 -7.18
CA PRO A 254 5.55 -21.07 -7.02
C PRO A 254 5.21 -21.69 -5.65
N GLU A 255 4.92 -23.00 -5.62
CA GLU A 255 4.55 -23.70 -4.38
C GLU A 255 5.60 -23.49 -3.26
N GLU A 256 6.89 -23.49 -3.59
CA GLU A 256 7.98 -23.24 -2.63
C GLU A 256 7.94 -21.83 -2.03
N ARG A 257 7.58 -20.79 -2.82
CA ARG A 257 7.42 -19.42 -2.31
C ARG A 257 6.18 -19.33 -1.42
N ALA A 258 5.08 -19.96 -1.83
CA ALA A 258 3.80 -19.97 -1.13
C ALA A 258 3.89 -20.54 0.31
N GLU A 259 4.85 -21.43 0.59
CA GLU A 259 5.03 -22.05 1.90
C GLU A 259 5.32 -21.04 3.03
N ILE A 260 5.97 -19.91 2.72
CA ILE A 260 6.40 -18.91 3.73
C ILE A 260 5.54 -17.65 3.75
N CYS A 261 4.56 -17.54 2.86
CA CYS A 261 3.83 -16.30 2.64
C CYS A 261 2.93 -15.87 3.81
N GLU A 262 2.33 -16.82 4.51
CA GLU A 262 1.53 -16.54 5.72
C GLU A 262 2.38 -15.89 6.82
N GLU A 263 3.57 -16.47 7.10
CA GLU A 263 4.50 -15.92 8.09
C GLU A 263 5.09 -14.57 7.64
N GLU A 264 5.39 -14.43 6.35
CA GLU A 264 5.91 -13.18 5.81
C GLU A 264 4.87 -12.06 5.86
N TYR A 265 3.61 -12.35 5.51
CA TYR A 265 2.51 -11.40 5.63
C TYR A 265 2.34 -10.94 7.08
N GLU A 266 2.21 -11.88 8.03
CA GLU A 266 2.06 -11.56 9.45
C GLU A 266 3.22 -10.69 9.95
N GLN A 267 4.46 -11.04 9.60
CA GLN A 267 5.65 -10.29 10.00
C GLN A 267 5.63 -8.86 9.46
N LYS A 268 5.28 -8.68 8.17
CA LYS A 268 5.32 -7.35 7.54
C LYS A 268 4.13 -6.49 7.95
N SER A 269 2.94 -7.06 8.14
CA SER A 269 1.77 -6.36 8.69
C SER A 269 2.01 -5.92 10.13
N GLU A 270 2.59 -6.78 10.97
CA GLU A 270 2.99 -6.40 12.34
C GLU A 270 4.05 -5.29 12.34
N ALA A 271 5.02 -5.34 11.41
CA ALA A 271 6.06 -4.31 11.29
C ALA A 271 5.47 -2.93 10.94
N TRP A 272 4.64 -2.83 9.91
CA TRP A 272 3.97 -1.59 9.54
C TRP A 272 3.01 -1.12 10.63
N GLY A 273 2.24 -2.02 11.23
CA GLY A 273 1.36 -1.72 12.36
C GLY A 273 2.13 -1.13 13.55
N THR A 274 3.31 -1.67 13.86
CA THR A 274 4.18 -1.16 14.93
C THR A 274 4.77 0.21 14.59
N LEU A 275 5.21 0.42 13.35
CA LEU A 275 5.77 1.69 12.90
C LEU A 275 4.73 2.81 12.91
N LEU A 276 3.49 2.49 12.55
CA LEU A 276 2.39 3.45 12.48
C LEU A 276 1.61 3.60 13.79
N GLU A 277 1.77 2.70 14.78
CA GLU A 277 1.09 2.74 16.09
C GLU A 277 1.04 4.14 16.72
N PRO A 278 2.13 4.92 16.77
CA PRO A 278 2.13 6.24 17.40
C PRO A 278 1.33 7.32 16.64
N PHE A 279 0.98 7.04 15.38
CA PHE A 279 0.41 8.00 14.44
C PHE A 279 -1.08 7.76 14.15
N TRP A 280 -1.67 6.66 14.63
CA TRP A 280 -3.13 6.46 14.54
C TRP A 280 -3.89 7.34 15.56
N LYS A 281 -5.07 7.80 15.16
CA LYS A 281 -5.99 8.64 15.96
C LYS A 281 -6.89 7.83 16.92
#